data_AF-A0A9P0QA33-F1
#
_entry.id   AF-A0A9P0QA33-F1
#
_cell.length_a   1.000
_cell.length_b   1.000
_cell.length_c   1.000
_cell.angle_alpha   90.00
_cell.angle_beta   90.00
_cell.angle_gamma   90.00
#
_symmetry.space_group_name_H-M   'P 1'
#
loop_
_entity.id
_entity.type
_entity.pdbx_description
1 polymer ?
#
loop_
_entity_poly.entity_id
_entity_poly.type
_entity_poly.pdbx_seq_one_letter_code
_entity_poly.pdbx_strand_id
1 'polypeptide(L)'
;MHLVMLNRAEDSNERPEIHEGIACLWKEILTEGIDRENRNQMLNKYSIIKNCKTLLAPSVNGEIMEALEIEALKKTDNFLSKLQDQLGSALSALAVPLDSMFSKPSENTNSLVEN
;
A
#
# COMPACT_ATOMS: atom_id res chain seq x y z
N MET A 1 24.08 -15.00 -12.04
CA MET A 1 22.85 -14.44 -11.43
C MET A 1 22.66 -13.04 -12.00
N HIS A 2 22.01 -12.95 -13.16
CA HIS A 2 21.81 -11.68 -13.85
C HIS A 2 20.73 -10.91 -13.09
N LEU A 3 21.12 -9.86 -12.36
CA LEU A 3 20.18 -8.83 -11.92
C LEU A 3 19.50 -8.27 -13.18
N VAL A 4 18.23 -8.60 -13.36
CA VAL A 4 17.35 -7.83 -14.24
C VAL A 4 17.18 -6.48 -13.55
N MET A 5 18.09 -5.56 -13.82
CA MET A 5 17.87 -4.14 -13.63
C MET A 5 16.68 -3.79 -14.54
N LEU A 6 15.48 -3.68 -13.95
CA LEU A 6 14.36 -3.05 -14.62
C LEU A 6 14.86 -1.69 -15.11
N ASN A 7 14.91 -1.47 -16.43
CA ASN A 7 15.19 -0.18 -17.02
C ASN A 7 14.17 0.81 -16.45
N ARG A 8 14.58 1.58 -15.43
CA ARG A 8 13.77 2.64 -14.85
C ARG A 8 13.70 3.73 -15.92
N ALA A 9 12.50 3.99 -16.43
CA ALA A 9 12.29 4.94 -17.51
C ALA A 9 12.99 6.27 -17.20
N GLU A 10 13.87 6.70 -18.11
CA GLU A 10 14.63 7.95 -18.03
C GLU A 10 13.71 9.13 -17.75
N ASP A 11 14.23 10.14 -17.02
CA ASP A 11 13.48 11.28 -16.53
C ASP A 11 12.90 12.09 -17.70
N SER A 12 11.59 11.93 -17.93
CA SER A 12 10.82 12.87 -18.73
C SER A 12 10.47 14.08 -17.86
N ASN A 13 10.68 15.29 -18.39
CA ASN A 13 10.34 16.59 -17.76
C ASN A 13 8.84 16.79 -17.44
N GLU A 14 8.01 15.75 -17.59
CA GLU A 14 6.55 15.79 -17.42
C GLU A 14 6.08 15.12 -16.11
N ARG A 15 6.99 14.62 -15.27
CA ARG A 15 6.60 14.01 -13.99
C ARG A 15 6.34 15.11 -12.93
N PRO A 16 5.21 15.06 -12.22
CA PRO A 16 4.92 16.02 -11.17
C PRO A 16 5.86 15.81 -9.97
N GLU A 17 6.37 16.91 -9.42
CA GLU A 17 7.11 16.90 -8.16
C GLU A 17 6.15 16.90 -6.97
N ILE A 18 6.49 16.12 -5.94
CA ILE A 18 5.78 16.11 -4.65
C ILE A 18 6.60 16.86 -3.61
N HIS A 19 5.95 17.21 -2.49
CA HIS A 19 6.61 17.90 -1.37
C HIS A 19 7.89 17.18 -0.91
N GLU A 20 8.99 17.93 -0.76
CA GLU A 20 10.33 17.41 -0.50
C GLU A 20 10.39 16.47 0.71
N GLY A 21 9.69 16.81 1.80
CA GLY A 21 9.63 15.95 2.99
C GLY A 21 9.03 14.57 2.72
N ILE A 22 8.04 14.47 1.83
CA ILE A 22 7.43 13.18 1.44
C ILE A 22 8.41 12.41 0.55
N ALA A 23 9.03 13.09 -0.41
CA ALA A 23 10.03 12.49 -1.28
C ALA A 23 11.23 11.93 -0.49
N CYS A 24 11.69 12.66 0.52
CA CYS A 24 12.78 12.24 1.41
C CYS A 24 12.40 10.99 2.21
N LEU A 25 11.22 10.99 2.84
CA LEU A 25 10.71 9.83 3.58
C LEU A 25 10.53 8.60 2.68
N TRP A 26 9.95 8.78 1.50
CA TRP A 26 9.75 7.67 0.55
C TRP A 26 11.08 7.14 0.03
N LYS A 27 12.07 8.01 -0.21
CA LYS A 27 13.40 7.56 -0.61
C LYS A 27 13.98 6.61 0.43
N GLU A 28 13.99 7.00 1.71
CA GLU A 28 14.49 6.17 2.81
C GLU A 28 13.76 4.82 2.87
N ILE A 29 12.41 4.83 2.88
CA ILE A 29 11.60 3.61 2.91
C ILE A 29 11.87 2.71 1.69
N LEU A 30 12.04 3.28 0.50
CA LEU A 30 12.24 2.52 -0.73
C LEU A 30 13.67 1.96 -0.87
N THR A 31 14.67 2.61 -0.26
CA THR A 31 16.07 2.15 -0.33
C THR A 31 16.45 1.25 0.83
N GLU A 32 15.98 1.56 2.03
CA GLU A 32 16.39 0.89 3.27
C GLU A 32 15.30 -0.07 3.79
N GLY A 33 14.08 0.05 3.25
CA GLY A 33 12.92 -0.70 3.71
C GLY A 33 12.35 -0.12 5.00
N ILE A 34 11.54 -0.94 5.67
CA ILE A 34 11.00 -0.61 6.98
C ILE A 34 11.29 -1.79 7.92
N ASP A 35 11.72 -1.49 9.13
CA ASP A 35 11.99 -2.54 10.11
C ASP A 35 10.68 -3.25 10.52
N ARG A 36 10.84 -4.45 11.06
CA ARG A 36 9.70 -5.30 11.42
C ARG A 36 8.82 -4.68 12.49
N GLU A 37 9.40 -3.99 13.45
CA GLU A 37 8.68 -3.45 14.59
C GLU A 37 7.82 -2.25 14.15
N ASN A 38 8.42 -1.29 13.46
CA ASN A 38 7.72 -0.15 12.89
C ASN A 38 6.63 -0.58 11.90
N ARG A 39 6.88 -1.60 11.07
CA ARG A 39 5.84 -2.17 10.21
C ARG A 39 4.65 -2.67 11.02
N ASN A 40 4.88 -3.47 12.05
CA ASN A 40 3.80 -4.04 12.86
C ASN A 40 3.03 -2.93 13.59
N GLN A 41 3.73 -1.92 14.10
CA GLN A 41 3.09 -0.75 14.72
C GLN A 41 2.19 0.01 13.72
N MET A 42 2.64 0.20 12.48
CA MET A 42 1.82 0.82 11.43
C MET A 42 0.58 -0.01 11.11
N LEU A 43 0.72 -1.33 10.94
CA LEU A 43 -0.39 -2.23 10.65
C LEU A 43 -1.45 -2.23 11.76
N ASN A 44 -1.01 -2.20 13.02
CA ASN A 44 -1.91 -2.15 14.17
C ASN A 44 -2.60 -0.78 14.29
N LYS A 45 -1.87 0.31 14.00
CA LYS A 45 -2.39 1.68 14.08
C LYS A 45 -3.43 1.96 13.01
N TYR A 46 -3.20 1.51 11.78
CA TYR A 46 -4.06 1.78 10.64
C TYR A 46 -4.83 0.53 10.24
N SER A 47 -5.87 0.23 11.01
CA SER A 47 -6.83 -0.81 10.67
C SER A 47 -7.58 -0.48 9.36
N ILE A 48 -8.02 -1.51 8.66
CA ILE A 48 -8.76 -1.36 7.40
C ILE A 48 -10.05 -0.59 7.62
N ILE A 49 -10.31 0.40 6.76
CA ILE A 49 -11.49 1.27 6.87
C ILE A 49 -12.77 0.43 6.69
N LYS A 50 -13.72 0.62 7.61
CA LYS A 50 -14.93 -0.20 7.74
C LYS A 50 -15.82 -0.23 6.48
N ASN A 51 -15.88 0.85 5.72
CA ASN A 51 -16.66 0.94 4.48
C ASN A 51 -15.93 0.39 3.25
N CYS A 52 -14.64 0.03 3.36
CA CYS A 52 -13.80 -0.48 2.28
C CYS A 52 -13.35 -1.92 2.56
N LYS A 53 -14.30 -2.84 2.78
CA LYS A 53 -14.02 -4.25 3.11
C LYS A 53 -13.22 -4.99 2.04
N THR A 54 -13.24 -4.54 0.80
CA THR A 54 -12.46 -5.10 -0.32
C THR A 54 -10.95 -4.91 -0.17
N LEU A 55 -10.50 -4.11 0.80
CA LEU A 55 -9.08 -3.97 1.15
C LEU A 55 -8.58 -5.09 2.06
N LEU A 56 -9.47 -5.90 2.64
CA LEU A 56 -9.06 -7.11 3.36
C LEU A 56 -8.60 -8.15 2.33
N ALA A 57 -7.48 -8.82 2.63
CA ALA A 57 -7.07 -9.95 1.81
C ALA A 57 -8.20 -11.01 1.78
N PRO A 58 -8.52 -11.57 0.61
CA PRO A 58 -9.43 -12.68 0.52
C PRO A 58 -8.79 -13.90 1.18
N SER A 59 -9.61 -14.68 1.89
CA SER A 59 -9.17 -15.93 2.49
C SER A 59 -9.55 -17.08 1.57
N VAL A 60 -8.57 -17.94 1.25
CA VAL A 60 -8.83 -19.20 0.56
C VAL A 60 -9.65 -20.11 1.48
N ASN A 61 -10.62 -20.83 0.91
CA ASN A 61 -11.39 -21.82 1.65
C ASN A 61 -10.44 -22.87 2.27
N GLY A 62 -10.63 -23.17 3.56
CA GLY A 62 -9.83 -24.14 4.30
C GLY A 62 -9.77 -25.52 3.64
N GLU A 63 -10.86 -26.00 3.04
CA GLU A 63 -10.90 -27.28 2.32
C GLU A 63 -9.93 -27.30 1.13
N ILE A 64 -9.88 -26.19 0.38
CA ILE A 64 -8.99 -26.05 -0.77
C ILE A 64 -7.53 -25.93 -0.29
N MET A 65 -7.31 -25.18 0.80
CA MET A 65 -5.97 -25.03 1.39
C MET A 65 -5.41 -26.35 1.90
N GLU A 66 -6.24 -27.21 2.47
CA GLU A 66 -5.85 -28.55 2.93
C GLU A 66 -5.58 -29.50 1.75
N ALA A 67 -6.43 -29.45 0.72
CA ALA A 67 -6.30 -30.27 -0.49
C ALA A 67 -5.08 -29.92 -1.36
N LEU A 68 -4.48 -28.74 -1.19
CA LEU A 68 -3.24 -28.37 -1.88
C LEU A 68 -2.08 -29.26 -1.39
N GLU A 69 -1.56 -30.12 -2.26
CA GLU A 69 -0.40 -30.97 -1.94
C GLU A 69 0.93 -30.19 -2.02
N ILE A 70 0.96 -29.11 -2.80
CA ILE A 70 2.18 -28.33 -3.05
C ILE A 70 2.32 -27.22 -2.01
N GLU A 71 3.22 -27.43 -1.05
CA GLU A 71 3.53 -26.47 0.02
C GLU A 71 3.95 -25.07 -0.50
N ALA A 72 4.61 -25.01 -1.66
CA ALA A 72 4.99 -23.74 -2.28
C ALA A 72 3.78 -22.87 -2.64
N LEU A 73 2.64 -23.47 -3.01
CA LEU A 73 1.41 -22.74 -3.31
C LEU A 73 0.79 -22.17 -2.03
N LYS A 74 0.78 -22.93 -0.94
CA LYS A 74 0.31 -22.46 0.39
C LYS A 74 1.14 -21.28 0.88
N LYS A 75 2.47 -21.35 0.73
CA LYS A 75 3.38 -20.26 1.10
C LYS A 75 3.15 -19.01 0.25
N THR A 76 2.92 -19.20 -1.05
CA THR A 76 2.64 -18.09 -1.98
C THR A 76 1.34 -17.39 -1.61
N ASP A 77 0.27 -18.15 -1.36
CA ASP A 77 -1.02 -17.59 -0.92
C ASP A 77 -0.88 -16.79 0.37
N ASN A 78 -0.25 -17.38 1.40
CA ASN A 78 0.02 -16.70 2.68
C ASN A 78 0.85 -15.43 2.51
N PHE A 79 1.83 -15.43 1.59
CA PHE A 79 2.63 -14.24 1.30
C PHE A 79 1.79 -13.15 0.65
N LEU A 80 1.00 -13.50 -0.37
CA LEU A 80 0.15 -12.55 -1.09
C LEU A 80 -0.94 -11.97 -0.18
N SER A 81 -1.56 -12.79 0.68
CA SER A 81 -2.53 -12.33 1.67
C SER A 81 -1.91 -11.30 2.62
N LYS A 82 -0.73 -11.59 3.18
CA LYS A 82 -0.03 -10.63 4.06
C LYS A 82 0.38 -9.34 3.33
N LEU A 83 0.75 -9.43 2.06
CA LEU A 83 1.08 -8.27 1.25
C LEU A 83 -0.17 -7.41 1.00
N GLN A 84 -1.31 -8.04 0.68
CA GLN A 84 -2.57 -7.34 0.48
C GLN A 84 -3.06 -6.64 1.76
N ASP A 85 -2.92 -7.28 2.93
CA ASP A 85 -3.26 -6.64 4.21
C ASP A 85 -2.37 -5.42 4.49
N GLN A 86 -1.08 -5.49 4.13
CA GLN A 86 -0.17 -4.34 4.24
C GLN A 86 -0.59 -3.19 3.34
N LEU A 87 -0.97 -3.49 2.09
CA LEU A 87 -1.50 -2.49 1.16
C LEU A 87 -2.82 -1.89 1.64
N GLY A 88 -3.73 -2.71 2.17
CA GLY A 88 -5.00 -2.27 2.73
C GLY A 88 -4.82 -1.32 3.92
N SER A 89 -3.90 -1.66 4.82
CA SER A 89 -3.53 -0.80 5.95
C SER A 89 -2.88 0.51 5.50
N ALA A 90 -1.96 0.46 4.54
CA ALA A 90 -1.33 1.66 3.97
C ALA A 90 -2.35 2.59 3.30
N LEU A 91 -3.28 2.04 2.52
CA LEU A 91 -4.33 2.83 1.90
C LEU A 91 -5.28 3.44 2.95
N SER A 92 -5.55 2.70 4.03
CA SER A 92 -6.34 3.19 5.16
C SER A 92 -5.65 4.35 5.87
N ALA A 93 -4.33 4.28 6.04
CA ALA A 93 -3.52 5.36 6.60
C ALA A 93 -3.57 6.65 5.77
N LEU A 94 -3.66 6.52 4.43
CA LEU A 94 -3.77 7.66 3.51
C LEU A 94 -5.20 8.22 3.46
N ALA A 95 -6.22 7.37 3.53
CA ALA A 95 -7.60 7.81 3.40
C ALA A 95 -8.09 8.65 4.59
N VAL A 96 -7.60 8.43 5.81
CA VAL A 96 -7.96 9.26 6.99
C VAL A 96 -7.61 10.74 6.82
N PRO A 97 -6.36 11.14 6.50
CA PRO A 97 -6.04 12.55 6.27
C PRO A 97 -6.73 13.09 5.01
N LEU A 98 -6.90 12.28 3.95
CA LEU A 98 -7.64 12.69 2.75
C LEU A 98 -9.10 13.05 3.10
N ASP A 99 -9.80 12.21 3.85
CA ASP A 99 -11.18 12.46 4.30
C ASP A 99 -11.28 13.74 5.15
N SER A 100 -10.29 13.99 6.01
CA SER A 100 -10.20 15.24 6.77
C SER A 100 -9.96 16.48 5.89
N MET A 101 -9.26 16.34 4.76
CA MET A 101 -9.05 17.44 3.81
C MET A 101 -10.33 17.74 3.03
N PHE A 102 -11.09 16.72 2.62
CA PHE A 102 -12.36 16.89 1.92
C PHE A 102 -13.47 17.44 2.82
N SER A 103 -13.47 17.09 4.12
CA SER A 103 -14.47 17.56 5.07
C SER A 103 -14.34 19.06 5.44
N LYS A 104 -13.22 19.70 5.08
CA LYS A 104 -13.01 21.14 5.24
C LYS A 104 -12.93 21.77 3.85
N PRO A 105 -14.05 22.23 3.27
CA PRO A 105 -14.01 22.94 2.01
C PRO A 105 -13.23 24.24 2.22
N SER A 106 -11.96 24.25 1.82
CA SER A 106 -11.28 25.48 1.47
C SER A 106 -11.75 25.87 0.08
N GLU A 107 -11.88 27.16 -0.21
CA GLU A 107 -12.44 27.68 -1.47
C GLU A 107 -11.76 27.11 -2.74
N ASN A 108 -10.58 26.48 -2.61
CA ASN A 108 -9.83 25.80 -3.67
C ASN A 108 -10.20 24.33 -3.95
N THR A 109 -11.05 23.65 -3.18
CA THR A 109 -11.34 22.21 -3.41
C THR A 109 -12.29 21.95 -4.58
N ASN A 110 -12.98 22.98 -5.08
CA ASN A 110 -13.93 22.84 -6.19
C ASN A 110 -13.27 22.53 -7.54
N SER A 111 -11.97 22.82 -7.71
CA SER A 111 -11.24 22.53 -8.96
C SER A 111 -10.73 21.09 -9.07
N LEU A 112 -10.74 20.32 -7.98
CA LEU A 112 -10.28 18.92 -7.96
C LEU A 112 -11.40 17.90 -8.25
N VAL A 113 -12.65 18.34 -8.29
CA VAL A 113 -13.84 17.47 -8.49
C VAL A 113 -14.36 17.54 -9.95
N GLU A 114 -13.88 18.48 -10.75
CA GLU A 114 -14.40 18.76 -12.11
C GLU A 114 -13.57 18.18 -13.28
N ASN A 115 -12.70 17.18 -13.08
CA ASN A 115 -12.02 16.49 -14.19
C ASN A 115 -12.22 14.97 -14.17
#